data_AF-A0A818WTU4-F1
#
_entry.id   AF-A0A818WTU4-F1
#
_cell.length_a   1.000
_cell.length_b   1.000
_cell.length_c   1.000
_cell.angle_alpha   90.00
_cell.angle_beta   90.00
_cell.angle_gamma   90.00
#
_symmetry.space_group_name_H-M   'P 1'
#
loop_
_entity.id
_entity.type
_entity.pdbx_description
1 polymer ?
#
loop_
_entity_poly.entity_id
_entity_poly.type
_entity_poly.pdbx_seq_one_letter_code
_entity_poly.pdbx_strand_id
1 'polypeptide(L)'
;MFDIELNDSWNLFKDVFEKKYLLNEEEIYRRQIWEENLRFIHKHNLEFDLDIHQYTLGMNKFGDMTNEEFRKQINAFKMNLKSEINRVDHQRFQPPSNILLPKSVDWRTKGYVTPIKDQGQCGSCWAFSTTGSLEGQHFAKTSILVSLSEQNLVDC
;
A
#
# COMPACT_ATOMS: atom_id res chain seq x y z
N MET A 1 -27.96 -7.25 -13.19
CA MET A 1 -27.67 -7.07 -14.63
C MET A 1 -26.51 -6.09 -14.71
N PHE A 2 -25.46 -6.40 -15.48
CA PHE A 2 -24.32 -5.49 -15.61
C PHE A 2 -24.69 -4.24 -16.37
N ASP A 3 -24.00 -3.14 -16.04
CA ASP A 3 -24.11 -1.91 -16.81
C ASP A 3 -23.35 -2.07 -18.13
N ILE A 4 -24.08 -2.06 -19.24
CA ILE A 4 -23.54 -2.27 -20.58
C ILE A 4 -22.60 -1.11 -20.96
N GLU A 5 -22.85 0.09 -20.44
CA GLU A 5 -22.02 1.27 -20.69
C GLU A 5 -20.62 1.13 -20.08
N LEU A 6 -20.45 0.24 -19.09
CA LEU A 6 -19.16 0.00 -18.44
C LEU A 6 -18.32 -1.09 -19.12
N ASN A 7 -18.78 -1.69 -20.22
CA ASN A 7 -18.04 -2.76 -20.92
C ASN A 7 -16.63 -2.33 -21.34
N ASP A 8 -16.51 -1.15 -21.96
CA ASP A 8 -15.22 -0.67 -22.46
C ASP A 8 -14.28 -0.33 -21.30
N SER A 9 -14.80 0.31 -20.25
CA SER A 9 -14.05 0.62 -19.03
C SER A 9 -13.58 -0.65 -18.30
N TRP A 10 -14.39 -1.70 -18.27
CA TRP A 10 -14.02 -3.00 -17.71
C TRP A 10 -12.89 -3.66 -18.51
N ASN A 11 -12.99 -3.66 -19.84
CA ASN A 11 -11.94 -4.21 -20.68
C ASN A 11 -10.64 -3.42 -20.55
N LEU A 12 -10.71 -2.08 -20.55
CA LEU A 12 -9.55 -1.22 -20.31
C LEU A 12 -8.92 -1.48 -18.94
N PHE A 13 -9.72 -1.64 -17.89
CA PHE A 13 -9.23 -1.99 -16.56
C PHE A 13 -8.44 -3.31 -16.58
N LYS A 14 -8.99 -4.34 -17.23
CA LYS A 14 -8.30 -5.63 -17.35
C LYS A 14 -6.98 -5.49 -18.12
N ASP A 15 -6.97 -4.73 -19.21
CA ASP A 15 -5.77 -4.53 -20.02
C ASP A 15 -4.68 -3.75 -19.26
N VAL A 16 -5.05 -2.63 -18.63
CA VAL A 16 -4.11 -1.76 -17.89
C VAL A 16 -3.48 -2.47 -16.70
N PHE A 17 -4.23 -3.33 -16.00
CA PHE A 17 -3.74 -4.05 -14.83
C PHE A 17 -3.46 -5.53 -15.09
N GLU A 18 -3.37 -5.91 -16.37
CA GLU A 18 -3.07 -7.27 -16.85
C GLU A 18 -3.90 -8.38 -16.16
N LYS A 19 -5.18 -8.10 -15.91
CA LYS A 19 -6.09 -9.02 -15.23
C LYS A 19 -6.42 -10.20 -16.14
N LYS A 20 -6.26 -11.40 -15.61
CA LYS A 20 -6.59 -12.65 -16.27
C LYS A 20 -7.44 -13.49 -15.35
N TYR A 21 -8.60 -13.89 -15.84
CA TYR A 21 -9.55 -14.76 -15.14
C TYR A 21 -9.66 -16.05 -15.94
N LEU A 22 -9.55 -17.20 -15.27
CA LEU A 22 -9.52 -18.50 -15.94
C LEU A 22 -10.93 -19.02 -16.27
N LEU A 23 -11.89 -18.63 -15.43
CA LEU A 23 -13.27 -19.07 -15.51
C LEU A 23 -14.17 -17.86 -15.78
N ASN A 24 -15.20 -18.05 -16.62
CA ASN A 24 -16.17 -17.00 -16.90
C ASN A 24 -16.91 -16.58 -15.62
N GLU A 25 -17.19 -17.53 -14.72
CA GLU A 25 -17.82 -17.26 -13.43
C GLU A 25 -16.96 -16.35 -12.54
N GLU A 26 -15.63 -16.53 -12.59
CA GLU A 26 -14.69 -15.66 -11.89
C GLU A 26 -14.71 -14.25 -12.48
N GLU A 27 -14.67 -14.12 -13.81
CA GLU A 27 -14.71 -12.80 -14.46
C GLU A 27 -16.01 -12.05 -14.13
N ILE A 28 -17.15 -12.75 -14.16
CA ILE A 28 -18.45 -12.19 -13.78
C ILE A 28 -18.40 -11.69 -12.33
N TYR A 29 -17.89 -12.49 -11.40
CA TYR A 29 -17.77 -12.10 -10.00
C TYR A 29 -16.83 -10.89 -9.80
N ARG A 30 -15.68 -10.89 -10.47
CA ARG A 30 -14.68 -9.81 -10.41
C ARG A 30 -15.23 -8.51 -10.98
N ARG A 31 -16.02 -8.59 -12.06
CA ARG A 31 -16.72 -7.44 -12.62
C ARG A 31 -17.76 -6.86 -11.65
N GLN A 32 -18.49 -7.71 -10.93
CA GLN A 32 -19.46 -7.23 -9.91
C GLN A 32 -18.77 -6.37 -8.85
N ILE A 33 -17.66 -6.88 -8.30
CA ILE A 33 -16.86 -6.15 -7.30
C ILE A 33 -16.34 -4.85 -7.89
N TRP A 34 -15.83 -4.87 -9.12
CA TRP A 34 -15.31 -3.69 -9.80
C TRP A 34 -16.36 -2.61 -10.00
N GLU A 35 -17.58 -2.96 -10.43
CA GLU A 35 -18.67 -1.99 -10.57
C GLU A 35 -19.12 -1.42 -9.21
N GLU A 36 -19.15 -2.26 -8.16
CA GLU A 36 -19.44 -1.80 -6.79
C GLU A 36 -18.39 -0.81 -6.29
N ASN A 37 -17.10 -1.12 -6.48
CA ASN A 37 -16.01 -0.24 -6.11
C ASN A 37 -16.02 1.05 -6.94
N LEU A 38 -16.38 1.00 -8.23
CA LEU A 38 -16.52 2.19 -9.07
C LEU A 38 -17.63 3.11 -8.54
N ARG A 39 -18.80 2.56 -8.18
CA ARG A 39 -19.89 3.33 -7.57
C ARG A 39 -19.47 3.95 -6.24
N PHE A 40 -18.72 3.20 -5.42
CA PHE A 40 -18.17 3.70 -4.16
C PHE A 40 -17.20 4.87 -4.38
N ILE A 41 -16.29 4.76 -5.35
CA ILE A 41 -15.35 5.82 -5.73
C ILE A 41 -16.10 7.08 -6.17
N HIS A 42 -17.10 6.95 -7.06
CA HIS A 42 -17.87 8.10 -7.53
C HIS A 42 -18.61 8.80 -6.39
N LYS A 43 -19.28 8.03 -5.52
CA LYS A 43 -19.97 8.60 -4.36
C LYS A 43 -19.00 9.33 -3.44
N HIS A 44 -17.86 8.73 -3.11
CA HIS A 44 -16.85 9.33 -2.24
C HIS A 44 -16.28 10.62 -2.84
N ASN A 45 -16.03 10.66 -4.14
CA ASN A 45 -15.48 11.85 -4.79
C ASN A 45 -16.51 12.98 -4.91
N LEU A 46 -17.80 12.67 -5.06
CA LEU A 46 -18.86 13.67 -4.91
C LEU A 46 -18.92 14.24 -3.49
N GLU A 47 -18.73 13.40 -2.47
CA GLU A 47 -18.65 13.86 -1.08
C GLU A 47 -17.39 14.69 -0.82
N PHE A 48 -16.27 14.40 -1.49
CA PHE A 48 -15.07 15.25 -1.49
C PHE A 48 -15.35 16.64 -2.08
N ASP A 49 -16.06 16.72 -3.21
CA ASP A 49 -16.44 18.01 -3.84
C ASP A 49 -17.38 18.86 -2.96
N LEU A 50 -18.00 18.24 -1.95
CA LEU A 50 -18.84 18.87 -0.93
C LEU A 50 -18.09 19.13 0.39
N ASP A 51 -16.76 19.05 0.39
CA ASP A 51 -15.88 19.23 1.56
C ASP A 51 -16.16 18.26 2.73
N ILE A 52 -16.80 17.11 2.47
CA ILE A 52 -17.06 16.08 3.49
C ILE A 52 -15.80 15.23 3.75
N HIS A 53 -15.00 15.00 2.71
CA HIS A 53 -13.73 14.27 2.77
C HIS A 53 -12.56 15.16 2.37
N GLN A 54 -11.36 14.85 2.86
CA GLN A 54 -10.12 15.58 2.55
C GLN A 54 -9.23 14.85 1.53
N TYR A 55 -9.75 13.80 0.91
CA TYR A 55 -9.03 12.98 -0.07
C TYR A 55 -9.99 12.47 -1.14
N THR A 56 -9.43 12.02 -2.25
CA THR A 56 -10.18 11.38 -3.34
C THR A 56 -9.79 9.92 -3.47
N LEU A 57 -10.68 9.13 -4.07
CA LEU A 57 -10.42 7.76 -4.46
C LEU A 57 -10.24 7.67 -5.98
N GLY A 58 -9.55 6.64 -6.43
CA GLY A 58 -9.36 6.35 -7.84
C GLY A 58 -9.33 4.85 -8.07
N MET A 59 -9.80 4.43 -9.25
CA MET A 59 -9.73 3.03 -9.66
C MET A 59 -8.25 2.64 -9.84
N ASN A 60 -7.84 1.54 -9.21
CA ASN A 60 -6.47 1.04 -9.26
C ASN A 60 -6.47 -0.49 -9.38
N LYS A 61 -5.29 -1.13 -9.38
CA LYS A 61 -5.14 -2.58 -9.56
C LYS A 61 -5.93 -3.46 -8.56
N PHE A 62 -6.46 -2.90 -7.49
CA PHE A 62 -7.28 -3.59 -6.48
C PHE A 62 -8.79 -3.41 -6.72
N GLY A 63 -9.20 -2.78 -7.83
CA GLY A 63 -10.58 -2.46 -8.14
C GLY A 63 -11.53 -3.66 -8.18
N ASP A 64 -11.03 -4.85 -8.52
CA ASP A 64 -11.77 -6.11 -8.60
C ASP A 64 -11.65 -6.98 -7.32
N MET A 65 -11.14 -6.40 -6.23
CA MET A 65 -10.98 -7.07 -4.95
C MET A 65 -11.95 -6.51 -3.91
N THR A 66 -12.49 -7.40 -3.10
CA THR A 66 -13.19 -7.01 -1.87
C THR A 66 -12.19 -6.51 -0.83
N ASN A 67 -12.65 -5.71 0.13
CA ASN A 67 -11.81 -5.25 1.25
C ASN A 67 -11.28 -6.43 2.09
N GLU A 68 -12.06 -7.52 2.21
CA GLU A 68 -11.62 -8.73 2.91
C GLU A 68 -10.46 -9.42 2.18
N GLU A 69 -10.58 -9.63 0.86
CA GLU A 69 -9.50 -10.17 0.03
C GLU A 69 -8.24 -9.31 0.12
N PHE A 70 -8.40 -7.99 0.00
CA PHE A 70 -7.29 -7.04 0.10
C PHE A 70 -6.57 -7.16 1.45
N ARG A 71 -7.30 -7.18 2.56
CA ARG A 71 -6.73 -7.33 3.90
C ARG A 71 -6.01 -8.66 4.06
N LYS A 72 -6.60 -9.75 3.56
CA LYS A 72 -6.06 -11.09 3.70
C LYS A 72 -4.78 -11.32 2.88
N GLN A 73 -4.71 -10.75 1.67
CA GLN A 73 -3.61 -11.00 0.73
C GLN A 73 -2.51 -9.93 0.78
N ILE A 74 -2.87 -8.67 1.04
CA ILE A 74 -1.93 -7.54 0.94
C ILE A 74 -1.52 -7.04 2.33
N ASN A 75 -2.46 -6.87 3.25
CA ASN A 75 -2.21 -6.33 4.60
C ASN A 75 -2.09 -7.41 5.68
N ALA A 76 -1.37 -8.50 5.40
CA ALA A 76 -1.29 -9.66 6.29
C ALA A 76 -0.35 -9.51 7.50
N PHE A 77 -0.03 -8.29 7.94
CA PHE A 77 0.79 -8.06 9.13
C PHE A 77 0.10 -8.65 10.37
N LYS A 78 0.73 -9.66 10.98
CA LYS A 78 0.27 -10.27 12.23
C LYS A 78 1.18 -9.81 13.37
N MET A 79 0.72 -8.83 14.14
CA MET A 79 1.41 -8.41 15.35
C MET A 79 1.36 -9.54 16.39
N ASN A 80 2.51 -10.15 16.69
CA ASN A 80 2.60 -11.14 17.76
C ASN A 80 2.71 -10.43 19.11
N LEU A 81 1.55 -10.13 19.71
CA LEU A 81 1.43 -9.48 21.02
C LEU A 81 2.16 -10.20 22.16
N LYS A 82 2.46 -11.51 22.02
CA LYS A 82 3.21 -12.26 23.06
C LYS A 82 4.69 -11.87 23.11
N SER A 83 5.23 -11.27 22.05
CA SER A 83 6.63 -10.82 21.99
C SER A 83 6.91 -9.55 22.80
N GLU A 84 5.89 -8.79 23.21
CA GLU A 84 6.08 -7.63 24.09
C GLU A 84 6.41 -8.02 25.54
N ILE A 85 6.02 -9.22 25.98
CA ILE A 85 6.17 -9.65 27.38
C ILE A 85 7.64 -9.92 27.74
N ASN A 86 8.51 -10.16 26.74
CA ASN A 86 9.92 -10.50 26.94
C ASN A 86 10.90 -9.40 26.48
N ARG A 87 10.43 -8.17 26.24
CA ARG A 87 11.33 -7.10 25.78
C ARG A 87 12.24 -6.63 26.92
N VAL A 88 13.51 -7.02 26.80
CA VAL A 88 14.68 -6.34 27.39
C VAL A 88 14.50 -4.84 27.18
N ASP A 89 14.85 -4.03 28.20
CA ASP A 89 14.76 -2.57 28.21
C ASP A 89 15.44 -1.96 26.97
N HIS A 90 14.69 -1.82 25.88
CA HIS A 90 15.16 -1.14 24.69
C HIS A 90 15.17 0.35 25.02
N GLN A 91 16.32 0.99 24.83
CA GLN A 91 16.47 2.44 24.98
C GLN A 91 15.38 3.14 24.16
N ARG A 92 14.36 3.65 24.86
CA ARG A 92 13.31 4.45 24.24
C ARG A 92 13.97 5.68 23.66
N PHE A 93 13.62 6.03 22.42
CA PHE A 93 14.09 7.25 21.78
C PHE A 93 13.88 8.45 22.71
N GLN A 94 14.97 9.14 23.04
CA GLN A 94 14.93 10.37 23.82
C GLN A 94 15.10 11.55 22.86
N PRO A 95 14.05 12.36 22.65
CA PRO A 95 14.18 13.53 21.80
C PRO A 95 15.14 14.55 22.44
N PRO A 96 15.99 15.22 21.66
CA PRO A 96 16.83 16.29 22.18
C PRO A 96 15.98 17.46 22.68
N SER A 97 16.37 18.06 23.81
CA SER A 97 15.72 19.27 24.33
C SER A 97 16.12 20.50 23.50
N ASN A 98 15.22 21.47 23.36
CA ASN A 98 15.47 22.78 22.74
C ASN A 98 15.90 22.77 21.26
N ILE A 99 15.38 21.82 20.47
CA ILE A 99 15.61 21.83 19.02
C ILE A 99 14.46 22.53 18.27
N LEU A 100 14.81 23.38 17.32
CA LEU A 100 13.86 23.93 16.35
C LEU A 100 13.76 22.97 15.15
N LEU A 101 12.57 22.42 14.94
CA LEU A 101 12.30 21.53 13.82
C LEU A 101 11.72 22.31 12.63
N PRO A 102 12.03 21.88 11.39
CA PRO A 102 11.40 22.45 10.21
C PRO A 102 9.88 22.15 10.21
N LYS A 103 9.09 23.05 9.63
CA LYS A 103 7.63 22.89 9.49
C LYS A 103 7.24 21.70 8.59
N SER A 104 8.12 21.33 7.66
CA SER A 104 7.90 20.23 6.71
C SER A 104 9.22 19.56 6.37
N VAL A 105 9.19 18.24 6.21
CA VAL A 105 10.34 17.44 5.73
C VAL A 105 9.86 16.50 4.64
N ASP A 106 10.57 16.49 3.53
CA ASP A 106 10.46 15.45 2.50
C ASP A 106 11.84 14.80 2.35
N TRP A 107 11.93 13.51 2.62
CA TRP A 107 13.17 12.75 2.52
C TRP A 107 13.49 12.34 1.07
N ARG A 108 12.50 12.36 0.17
CA ARG A 108 12.68 12.07 -1.26
C ARG A 108 13.54 13.12 -1.92
N THR A 109 13.30 14.39 -1.61
CA THR A 109 14.08 15.53 -2.14
C THR A 109 15.52 15.57 -1.60
N LYS A 110 15.80 14.77 -0.57
CA LYS A 110 17.12 14.66 0.05
C LYS A 110 17.89 13.39 -0.35
N GLY A 111 17.30 12.52 -1.18
CA GLY A 111 17.95 11.29 -1.67
C GLY A 111 17.88 10.09 -0.72
N TYR A 112 17.04 10.14 0.32
CA TYR A 112 16.96 9.07 1.35
C TYR A 112 16.00 7.95 0.97
N VAL A 113 15.29 8.06 -0.15
CA VAL A 113 14.15 7.19 -0.48
C VAL A 113 14.40 6.53 -1.83
N THR A 114 14.38 5.20 -1.84
CA THR A 114 14.46 4.38 -3.06
C THR A 114 13.16 4.46 -3.87
N PRO A 115 13.15 4.01 -5.15
CA PRO A 115 11.91 3.90 -5.91
C PRO A 115 10.84 3.07 -5.19
N ILE A 116 9.56 3.39 -5.42
CA ILE A 116 8.44 2.63 -4.88
C ILE A 116 8.50 1.19 -5.41
N LYS A 117 8.29 0.22 -4.53
CA LYS A 117 8.30 -1.22 -4.84
C LYS A 117 6.90 -1.83 -4.72
N ASP A 118 6.74 -3.07 -5.16
CA ASP A 118 5.48 -3.82 -5.11
C ASP A 118 5.65 -5.16 -4.39
N GLN A 119 4.94 -5.34 -3.28
CA GLN A 119 4.97 -6.57 -2.48
C GLN A 119 4.16 -7.73 -3.10
N GLY A 120 3.32 -7.44 -4.10
CA GLY A 120 2.39 -8.42 -4.65
C GLY A 120 1.45 -9.01 -3.57
N GLN A 121 1.19 -10.31 -3.67
CA GLN A 121 0.22 -11.04 -2.84
C GLN A 121 0.85 -11.78 -1.64
N CYS A 122 2.07 -11.40 -1.23
CA CYS A 122 2.83 -12.11 -0.20
C CYS A 122 2.47 -11.68 1.24
N GLY A 123 1.82 -10.53 1.42
CA GLY A 123 1.59 -9.97 2.75
C GLY A 123 2.88 -9.52 3.48
N SER A 124 3.94 -9.24 2.72
CA SER A 124 5.29 -8.93 3.20
C SER A 124 5.52 -7.44 3.50
N CYS A 125 4.46 -6.64 3.69
CA CYS A 125 4.53 -5.20 3.95
C CYS A 125 5.50 -4.81 5.08
N TRP A 126 5.66 -5.68 6.09
CA TRP A 126 6.58 -5.51 7.21
C TRP A 126 8.05 -5.55 6.78
N ALA A 127 8.40 -6.37 5.79
CA ALA A 127 9.75 -6.45 5.24
C ALA A 127 10.08 -5.19 4.42
N PHE A 128 9.12 -4.70 3.63
CA PHE A 128 9.24 -3.42 2.89
C PHE A 128 9.39 -2.21 3.83
N SER A 129 8.60 -2.17 4.91
CA SER A 129 8.72 -1.12 5.93
C SER A 129 10.09 -1.12 6.62
N THR A 130 10.60 -2.32 6.93
CA THR A 130 11.91 -2.51 7.58
C THR A 130 13.05 -2.12 6.66
N THR A 131 13.08 -2.64 5.43
CA THR A 131 14.11 -2.31 4.44
C THR A 131 14.11 -0.83 4.10
N GLY A 132 12.95 -0.21 3.84
CA GLY A 132 12.89 1.23 3.53
C GLY A 132 13.46 2.12 4.65
N SER A 133 13.23 1.75 5.91
CA SER A 133 13.83 2.44 7.06
C SER A 133 15.37 2.26 7.10
N LEU A 134 15.86 1.04 6.83
CA LEU A 134 17.28 0.72 6.79
C LEU A 134 17.99 1.38 5.60
N GLU A 135 17.35 1.46 4.44
CA GLU A 135 17.86 2.15 3.24
C GLU A 135 18.11 3.63 3.54
N GLY A 136 17.16 4.30 4.21
CA GLY A 136 17.32 5.70 4.63
C GLY A 136 18.47 5.91 5.63
N GLN A 137 18.63 5.01 6.60
CA GLN A 137 19.75 5.08 7.55
C GLN A 137 21.10 4.75 6.90
N HIS A 138 21.13 3.79 5.98
CA HIS A 138 22.30 3.46 5.19
C HIS A 138 22.75 4.69 4.37
N PHE A 139 21.82 5.36 3.68
CA PHE A 139 22.10 6.60 2.98
C PHE A 139 22.61 7.70 3.94
N ALA A 140 21.98 7.87 5.10
CA ALA A 140 22.42 8.83 6.11
C ALA A 140 23.89 8.62 6.53
N LYS A 141 24.31 7.35 6.65
CA LYS A 141 25.65 6.98 7.11
C LYS A 141 26.70 7.01 6.00
N THR A 142 26.34 6.63 4.78
CA THR A 142 27.28 6.33 3.70
C THR A 142 27.18 7.28 2.51
N SER A 143 26.09 8.06 2.42
CA SER A 143 25.70 8.83 1.22
C SER A 143 25.46 7.97 -0.04
N ILE A 144 25.31 6.65 0.11
CA ILE A 144 25.02 5.72 -0.99
C ILE A 144 23.61 5.17 -0.77
N LEU A 145 22.73 5.43 -1.73
CA LEU A 145 21.37 4.91 -1.72
C LEU A 145 21.36 3.57 -2.43
N VAL A 146 21.02 2.52 -1.70
CA VAL A 146 20.92 1.15 -2.22
C VAL A 146 19.54 0.60 -1.95
N SER A 147 19.06 -0.25 -2.84
CA SER A 147 17.84 -1.01 -2.60
C SER A 147 18.19 -2.28 -1.83
N LEU A 148 17.63 -2.45 -0.64
CA LEU A 148 17.84 -3.63 0.22
C LEU A 148 16.82 -4.72 -0.10
N SER A 149 17.16 -5.96 0.26
CA SER A 149 16.37 -7.17 -0.06
C SER A 149 15.28 -7.43 0.97
N GLU A 150 14.02 -7.23 0.59
CA GLU A 150 12.88 -7.67 1.39
C GLU A 150 12.81 -9.18 1.51
N GLN A 151 13.16 -9.90 0.44
CA GLN A 151 13.10 -11.36 0.40
C GLN A 151 14.03 -11.99 1.46
N ASN A 152 15.18 -11.37 1.74
CA ASN A 152 16.05 -11.83 2.81
C ASN A 152 15.33 -11.82 4.17
N LEU A 153 14.53 -10.79 4.47
CA LEU A 153 13.75 -10.76 5.72
C LEU A 153 12.58 -11.74 5.68
N VAL A 154 11.96 -11.95 4.51
CA VAL A 154 10.87 -12.91 4.38
C VAL A 154 11.35 -14.35 4.66
N ASP A 155 12.57 -14.69 4.20
CA ASP A 155 13.11 -16.04 4.31
C ASP A 155 13.90 -16.32 5.61
N CYS A 156 14.39 -15.29 6.32
CA CYS A 156 15.32 -15.40 7.46
C CYS A 156 14.91 -14.52 8.64
#